data_AF-A0A6A6ZUY1-F1
#
_entry.id   AF-A0A6A6ZUY1-F1
#
_cell.length_a   1.000
_cell.length_b   1.000
_cell.length_c   1.000
_cell.angle_alpha   90.00
_cell.angle_beta   90.00
_cell.angle_gamma   90.00
#
_symmetry.space_group_name_H-M   'P 1'
#
loop_
_entity.id
_entity.type
_entity.pdbx_description
1 polymer ?
#
loop_
_entity_poly.entity_id
_entity_poly.type
_entity_poly.pdbx_seq_one_letter_code
_entity_poly.pdbx_strand_id
1 'polypeptide(L)'
;MRYIHISLVITEWGYWAGTRLHGRVEYFVRTMTAHAEDEGKKSLLKRLSVIVEPSPMQYQIMEEYMFALGALCALNPIAEVCIMVVPEWFKKCIEMKVKGLGRDVEVVDWKNKGRGGEKVGVRRKWFQPMLEWKDFAARNGIGLPEGVDRFWAAE
;
A
#
# COMPACT_ATOMS: atom_id res chain seq x y z
N MET A 1 22.71 -1.93 -9.79
CA MET A 1 21.44 -2.68 -9.84
C MET A 1 20.36 -1.69 -10.29
N ARG A 2 19.64 -1.94 -11.40
CA ARG A 2 18.64 -0.97 -11.95
C ARG A 2 17.20 -1.49 -11.93
N TYR A 3 16.99 -2.72 -11.49
CA TYR A 3 15.70 -3.39 -11.47
C TYR A 3 15.59 -4.25 -10.21
N ILE A 4 14.46 -4.14 -9.52
CA ILE A 4 14.09 -5.04 -8.43
C ILE A 4 12.73 -5.65 -8.77
N HIS A 5 12.66 -6.96 -8.56
CA HIS A 5 11.44 -7.73 -8.63
C HIS A 5 11.10 -8.26 -7.24
N ILE A 6 9.88 -8.02 -6.77
CA ILE A 6 9.36 -8.52 -5.50
C ILE A 6 8.18 -9.42 -5.84
N SER A 7 8.29 -10.69 -5.49
CA SER A 7 7.16 -11.60 -5.43
C SER A 7 6.70 -11.75 -3.98
N LEU A 8 5.43 -11.44 -3.75
CA LEU A 8 4.76 -11.59 -2.46
C LEU A 8 3.87 -12.81 -2.52
N VAL A 9 4.36 -13.92 -1.98
CA VAL A 9 3.62 -15.17 -1.88
C VAL A 9 2.87 -15.19 -0.56
N ILE A 10 1.54 -15.18 -0.61
CA ILE A 10 0.70 -15.27 0.57
C ILE A 10 0.37 -16.74 0.82
N THR A 11 1.11 -17.37 1.73
CA THR A 11 0.93 -18.79 2.11
C THR A 11 0.02 -18.98 3.32
N GLU A 12 -0.19 -17.92 4.11
CA GLU A 12 -0.94 -17.93 5.37
C GLU A 12 -1.88 -16.72 5.46
N TRP A 13 -3.00 -16.91 6.16
CA TRP A 13 -4.08 -15.92 6.28
C TRP A 13 -4.19 -15.38 7.71
N GLY A 14 -4.65 -14.13 7.84
CA GLY A 14 -5.03 -13.52 9.09
C GLY A 14 -4.02 -12.53 9.67
N TYR A 15 -4.34 -12.06 10.87
CA TYR A 15 -3.67 -10.94 11.55
C TYR A 15 -2.14 -10.98 11.47
N TRP A 16 -1.53 -12.10 11.86
CA TRP A 16 -0.08 -12.23 11.92
C TRP A 16 0.56 -12.28 10.54
N ALA A 17 -0.08 -12.91 9.56
CA ALA A 17 0.44 -12.97 8.20
C ALA A 17 0.42 -11.57 7.56
N GLY A 18 -0.68 -10.82 7.70
CA GLY A 18 -0.76 -9.43 7.24
C GLY A 18 0.26 -8.52 7.94
N THR A 19 0.37 -8.63 9.26
CA THR A 19 1.35 -7.86 10.06
C THR A 19 2.78 -8.16 9.64
N ARG A 20 3.14 -9.44 9.43
CA ARG A 20 4.47 -9.85 8.96
C ARG A 20 4.75 -9.33 7.56
N LEU A 21 3.77 -9.40 6.65
CA LEU A 21 3.92 -8.87 5.30
C LEU A 21 4.22 -7.37 5.33
N HIS A 22 3.40 -6.60 6.05
CA HIS A 22 3.61 -5.16 6.22
C HIS A 22 5.01 -4.85 6.75
N GLY A 23 5.43 -5.49 7.84
CA GLY A 23 6.76 -5.28 8.42
C GLY A 23 7.90 -5.64 7.48
N ARG A 24 7.75 -6.67 6.63
CA ARG A 24 8.75 -7.02 5.60
C ARG A 24 8.84 -5.99 4.48
N VAL A 25 7.70 -5.48 4.02
CA VAL A 25 7.66 -4.41 3.01
C VAL A 25 8.27 -3.13 3.59
N GLU A 26 7.92 -2.75 4.81
CA GLU A 26 8.52 -1.60 5.50
C GLU A 26 10.03 -1.75 5.67
N TYR A 27 10.49 -2.94 6.09
CA TYR A 27 11.92 -3.22 6.21
C TYR A 27 12.63 -3.05 4.87
N PHE A 28 12.06 -3.62 3.80
CA PHE A 28 12.60 -3.46 2.45
C PHE A 28 12.70 -1.99 2.06
N VAL A 29 11.64 -1.22 2.25
CA VAL A 29 11.60 0.22 1.92
C VAL A 29 12.66 0.98 2.71
N ARG A 30 12.76 0.75 4.01
CA ARG A 30 13.78 1.39 4.86
C ARG A 30 15.19 1.09 4.38
N THR A 31 15.48 -0.17 4.04
CA THR A 31 16.80 -0.55 3.49
C THR A 31 17.08 0.14 2.16
N MET A 32 16.08 0.21 1.28
CA MET A 32 16.23 0.90 0.00
C MET A 32 16.43 2.41 0.14
N THR A 33 15.72 3.05 1.06
CA THR A 33 15.86 4.48 1.36
C THR A 33 17.22 4.79 1.96
N ALA A 34 17.68 4.01 2.94
CA ALA A 34 19.01 4.18 3.53
C ALA A 34 20.13 4.09 2.48
N HIS A 35 20.03 3.16 1.53
CA HIS A 35 21.00 3.06 0.43
C HIS A 35 20.94 4.20 -0.59
N ALA A 36 19.82 4.91 -0.69
CA ALA A 36 19.65 6.05 -1.59
C ALA A 36 20.13 7.39 -0.99
N GLU A 37 20.29 7.46 0.33
CA GLU A 37 20.68 8.67 1.06
C GLU A 37 22.19 8.74 1.37
N ASP A 38 22.94 7.66 1.18
CA ASP A 38 24.41 7.64 1.33
C ASP A 38 25.11 8.56 0.32
N GLU A 39 26.10 9.33 0.80
CA GLU A 39 26.72 10.56 0.25
C GLU A 39 27.18 10.57 -1.23
N GLY A 40 27.06 9.45 -1.96
CA GLY A 40 27.44 9.35 -3.38
C GLY A 40 26.38 8.80 -4.34
N LYS A 41 25.15 8.45 -3.92
CA LYS A 41 24.26 7.62 -4.76
C LYS A 41 22.80 8.05 -4.77
N LYS A 42 22.44 8.87 -5.77
CA LYS A 42 21.08 8.95 -6.33
C LYS A 42 20.50 7.53 -6.41
N SER A 43 19.30 7.29 -5.86
CA SER A 43 18.62 5.99 -5.94
C SER A 43 18.83 5.35 -7.31
N LEU A 44 19.60 4.27 -7.37
CA LEU A 44 19.92 3.59 -8.64
C LEU A 44 18.74 2.76 -9.16
N LEU A 45 17.68 2.64 -8.35
CA LEU A 45 16.50 1.88 -8.68
C LEU A 45 15.70 2.62 -9.75
N LYS A 46 15.77 2.12 -10.98
CA LYS A 46 15.01 2.67 -12.12
C LYS A 46 13.67 1.98 -12.28
N ARG A 47 13.62 0.69 -11.97
CA ARG A 47 12.44 -0.14 -12.18
C ARG A 47 12.12 -1.02 -10.96
N LEU A 48 10.87 -0.96 -10.51
CA LEU A 48 10.30 -1.82 -9.48
C LEU A 48 9.11 -2.60 -10.06
N SER A 49 9.16 -3.92 -9.93
CA SER A 49 8.04 -4.81 -10.24
C SER A 49 7.61 -5.53 -8.97
N VAL A 50 6.34 -5.43 -8.60
CA VAL A 50 5.77 -6.13 -7.44
C VAL A 50 4.61 -7.00 -7.92
N ILE A 51 4.68 -8.29 -7.61
CA ILE A 51 3.60 -9.24 -7.88
C ILE A 51 3.10 -9.74 -6.54
N VAL A 52 1.78 -9.67 -6.32
CA VAL A 52 1.13 -10.44 -5.27
C VAL A 52 0.72 -11.76 -5.89
N GLU A 53 1.42 -12.84 -5.59
CA GLU A 53 1.08 -14.16 -6.14
C GLU A 53 -0.17 -14.66 -5.43
N PRO A 54 -1.33 -14.72 -6.12
CA PRO A 54 -2.53 -15.20 -5.50
C PRO A 54 -2.42 -16.72 -5.41
N SER A 55 -2.64 -17.29 -4.24
CA SER A 55 -2.96 -18.72 -4.22
C SER A 55 -4.37 -18.91 -4.82
N PRO A 56 -4.59 -19.96 -5.65
CA PRO A 56 -5.82 -20.14 -6.44
C PRO A 56 -7.14 -20.07 -5.63
N MET A 57 -7.06 -20.26 -4.31
CA MET A 57 -8.22 -20.21 -3.41
C MET A 57 -8.50 -18.83 -2.78
N GLN A 58 -7.71 -17.77 -3.04
CA GLN A 58 -7.72 -16.55 -2.19
C GLN A 58 -7.87 -15.19 -2.87
N TYR A 59 -8.57 -15.09 -3.98
CA TYR A 59 -8.87 -13.77 -4.58
C TYR A 59 -9.59 -12.79 -3.64
N GLN A 60 -10.48 -13.29 -2.76
CA GLN A 60 -11.19 -12.44 -1.80
C GLN A 60 -10.28 -11.88 -0.69
N ILE A 61 -9.23 -12.62 -0.33
CA ILE A 61 -8.33 -12.25 0.78
C ILE A 61 -7.24 -11.29 0.30
N MET A 62 -6.95 -11.28 -1.00
CA MET A 62 -5.98 -10.37 -1.62
C MET A 62 -6.21 -8.89 -1.25
N GLU A 63 -7.48 -8.47 -1.16
CA GLU A 63 -7.84 -7.09 -0.81
C GLU A 63 -7.47 -6.73 0.64
N GLU A 64 -7.42 -7.70 1.55
CA GLU A 64 -6.98 -7.48 2.93
C GLU A 64 -5.46 -7.26 3.02
N TYR A 65 -4.71 -7.84 2.08
CA TYR A 65 -3.25 -7.76 2.07
C TYR A 65 -2.72 -6.61 1.20
N MET A 66 -3.53 -6.08 0.26
CA MET A 66 -3.06 -5.05 -0.66
C MET A 66 -2.57 -3.80 0.08
N PHE A 67 -3.19 -3.44 1.21
CA PHE A 67 -2.78 -2.26 1.97
C PHE A 67 -1.40 -2.39 2.63
N ALA A 68 -0.85 -3.60 2.75
CA ALA A 68 0.54 -3.80 3.13
C ALA A 68 1.52 -3.18 2.12
N LEU A 69 1.11 -3.08 0.85
CA LEU A 69 1.89 -2.40 -0.19
C LEU A 69 1.96 -0.88 0.01
N GLY A 70 1.14 -0.31 0.90
CA GLY A 70 1.16 1.13 1.18
C GLY A 70 2.52 1.62 1.67
N ALA A 71 3.29 0.77 2.35
CA ALA A 71 4.66 1.07 2.77
C ALA A 71 5.59 1.43 1.61
N LEU A 72 5.33 0.93 0.38
CA LEU A 72 6.12 1.27 -0.81
C LEU A 72 6.10 2.76 -1.12
N CYS A 73 5.11 3.52 -0.63
CA CYS A 73 4.98 4.96 -0.87
C CYS A 73 6.04 5.81 -0.18
N ALA A 74 6.80 5.23 0.75
CA ALA A 74 7.95 5.87 1.37
C ALA A 74 9.26 5.67 0.57
N LEU A 75 9.22 4.97 -0.56
CA LEU A 75 10.35 4.93 -1.50
C LEU A 75 10.53 6.28 -2.18
N ASN A 76 11.79 6.63 -2.45
CA ASN A 76 12.11 7.72 -3.38
C ASN A 76 11.49 7.45 -4.77
N PRO A 77 11.11 8.50 -5.53
CA PRO A 77 10.48 8.33 -6.84
C PRO A 77 11.22 7.38 -7.77
N ILE A 78 10.51 6.39 -8.31
CA ILE A 78 11.03 5.37 -9.24
C ILE A 78 10.39 5.59 -10.61
N ALA A 79 11.20 5.66 -11.67
CA ALA A 79 10.71 5.96 -13.01
C ALA A 79 9.71 4.91 -13.54
N GLU A 80 10.02 3.63 -13.34
CA GLU A 80 9.20 2.52 -13.83
C GLU A 80 8.68 1.69 -12.65
N VAL A 81 7.38 1.73 -12.41
CA VAL A 81 6.72 0.93 -11.38
C VAL A 81 5.62 0.11 -12.03
N CYS A 82 5.60 -1.18 -11.74
CA CYS A 82 4.56 -2.11 -12.16
C CYS A 82 4.09 -2.89 -10.92
N ILE A 83 2.83 -2.71 -10.54
CA ILE A 83 2.18 -3.50 -9.50
C ILE A 83 1.18 -4.43 -10.18
N MET A 84 1.27 -5.73 -9.92
CA MET A 84 0.40 -6.73 -10.54
C MET A 84 -0.42 -7.47 -9.49
N VAL A 85 -1.62 -7.91 -9.91
CA VAL A 85 -2.52 -8.72 -9.09
C VAL A 85 -2.98 -7.99 -7.82
N VAL A 86 -3.39 -6.73 -7.98
CA VAL A 86 -4.16 -5.98 -6.98
C VAL A 86 -5.30 -5.23 -7.71
N PRO A 87 -6.35 -4.76 -7.02
CA PRO A 87 -7.41 -4.00 -7.66
C PRO A 87 -6.87 -2.80 -8.44
N GLU A 88 -7.39 -2.58 -9.65
CA GLU A 88 -6.83 -1.61 -10.60
C GLU A 88 -6.79 -0.18 -10.06
N TRP A 89 -7.80 0.23 -9.28
CA TRP A 89 -7.84 1.55 -8.65
C TRP A 89 -6.66 1.74 -7.69
N PHE A 90 -6.34 0.71 -6.91
CA PHE A 90 -5.29 0.73 -5.90
C PHE A 90 -3.90 0.64 -6.54
N LYS A 91 -3.76 -0.21 -7.58
CA LYS A 91 -2.58 -0.27 -8.44
C LYS A 91 -2.20 1.12 -8.95
N LYS A 92 -3.16 1.84 -9.56
CA LYS A 92 -2.94 3.20 -10.08
C LYS A 92 -2.47 4.15 -8.98
N CYS A 93 -3.09 4.09 -7.81
CA CYS A 93 -2.71 4.95 -6.67
C CYS A 93 -1.25 4.72 -6.24
N ILE A 94 -0.86 3.46 -6.01
CA ILE A 94 0.51 3.12 -5.62
C ILE A 94 1.50 3.49 -6.72
N GLU A 95 1.23 3.10 -7.97
CA GLU A 95 2.16 3.39 -9.06
C GLU A 95 2.38 4.89 -9.24
N MET A 96 1.31 5.70 -9.15
CA MET A 96 1.45 7.16 -9.18
C MET A 96 2.31 7.65 -8.01
N LYS A 97 1.97 7.26 -6.78
CA LYS A 97 2.70 7.74 -5.60
C LYS A 97 4.17 7.34 -5.62
N VAL A 98 4.49 6.08 -5.96
CA VAL A 98 5.88 5.58 -6.05
C VAL A 98 6.65 6.19 -7.23
N LYS A 99 5.97 6.60 -8.31
CA LYS A 99 6.58 7.38 -9.40
C LYS A 99 6.83 8.85 -9.04
N GLY A 100 6.41 9.30 -7.84
CA GLY A 100 6.43 10.71 -7.47
C GLY A 100 5.40 11.56 -8.22
N LEU A 101 4.33 10.93 -8.71
CA LEU A 101 3.23 11.58 -9.40
C LEU A 101 2.04 11.75 -8.44
N GLY A 102 1.35 12.89 -8.57
CA GLY A 102 0.26 13.26 -7.67
C GLY A 102 0.73 13.94 -6.39
N ARG A 103 -0.22 14.30 -5.52
CA ARG A 103 0.06 14.90 -4.20
C ARG A 103 0.49 13.83 -3.20
N ASP A 104 0.89 14.24 -2.01
CA ASP A 104 1.10 13.29 -0.93
C ASP A 104 -0.21 12.62 -0.50
N VAL A 105 -0.09 11.34 -0.15
CA VAL A 105 -1.17 10.57 0.45
C VAL A 105 -1.11 10.76 1.97
N GLU A 106 -2.22 11.19 2.55
CA GLU A 106 -2.31 11.48 3.98
C GLU A 106 -2.48 10.19 4.79
N VAL A 107 -2.09 10.22 6.06
CA VAL A 107 -2.34 9.11 7.00
C VAL A 107 -3.81 9.14 7.42
N VAL A 108 -4.46 7.98 7.47
CA VAL A 108 -5.85 7.88 7.93
C VAL A 108 -5.93 8.25 9.41
N ASP A 109 -6.75 9.26 9.73
CA ASP A 109 -7.09 9.58 11.11
C ASP A 109 -8.26 8.71 11.59
N TRP A 110 -7.92 7.52 12.07
CA TRP A 110 -8.88 6.55 12.60
C TRP A 110 -9.60 7.03 13.87
N LYS A 111 -9.10 8.05 14.58
CA LYS A 111 -9.74 8.58 15.80
C LYS A 111 -10.97 9.42 15.48
N ASN A 112 -11.00 10.06 14.32
CA ASN A 112 -12.05 11.00 13.92
C ASN A 112 -13.05 10.41 12.90
N LYS A 113 -12.88 9.15 12.48
CA LYS A 113 -13.78 8.47 11.52
C LYS A 113 -14.99 7.74 12.14
N GLY A 114 -15.27 7.92 13.44
CA GLY A 114 -16.47 7.38 14.09
C GLY A 114 -17.76 7.99 13.52
N ARG A 115 -18.72 7.15 13.12
CA ARG A 115 -20.05 7.62 12.70
C ARG A 115 -20.83 8.07 13.94
N GLY A 116 -20.95 9.38 14.11
CA GLY A 116 -21.92 10.02 15.01
C GLY A 116 -21.42 10.21 16.44
N GLY A 117 -20.82 11.38 16.71
CA GLY A 117 -20.76 12.05 18.03
C GLY A 117 -20.01 11.37 19.18
N GLU A 118 -19.86 10.06 19.16
CA GLU A 118 -19.35 9.26 20.26
C GLU A 118 -17.92 8.82 19.91
N LYS A 119 -16.96 9.31 20.70
CA LYS A 119 -15.54 8.94 20.61
C LYS A 119 -15.35 7.52 21.12
N VAL A 120 -16.01 6.54 20.51
CA VAL A 120 -15.76 5.13 20.77
C VAL A 120 -14.41 4.82 20.14
N GLY A 121 -13.49 4.24 20.93
CA GLY A 121 -12.17 3.85 20.43
C GLY A 121 -12.31 2.86 19.28
N VAL A 122 -12.26 3.37 18.04
CA VAL A 122 -12.43 2.57 16.83
C VAL A 122 -11.33 1.51 16.82
N ARG A 123 -11.71 0.24 16.94
CA ARG A 123 -10.77 -0.88 16.78
C ARG A 123 -10.53 -1.08 15.29
N ARG A 124 -9.45 -0.47 14.80
CA ARG A 124 -8.96 -0.69 13.44
C ARG A 124 -8.65 -2.17 13.23
N LYS A 125 -9.17 -2.78 12.15
CA LYS A 125 -8.76 -4.13 11.73
C LYS A 125 -7.37 -4.09 11.12
N TRP A 126 -6.63 -5.19 11.24
CA TRP A 126 -5.24 -5.29 10.79
C TRP A 126 -5.05 -5.06 9.29
N PHE A 127 -6.06 -5.37 8.48
CA PHE A 127 -6.03 -5.17 7.04
C PHE A 127 -6.44 -3.76 6.62
N GLN A 128 -6.93 -2.93 7.54
CA GLN A 128 -7.42 -1.61 7.16
C GLN A 128 -6.28 -0.66 6.78
N PRO A 129 -6.51 0.22 5.80
CA PRO A 129 -5.50 1.11 5.26
C PRO A 129 -4.91 2.06 6.31
N MET A 130 -3.61 2.29 6.21
CA MET A 130 -2.91 3.33 6.96
C MET A 130 -2.95 4.69 6.27
N LEU A 131 -3.28 4.71 4.97
CA LEU A 131 -3.21 5.88 4.10
C LEU A 131 -4.58 6.19 3.49
N GLU A 132 -4.90 7.47 3.30
CA GLU A 132 -6.18 7.96 2.76
C GLU A 132 -6.25 7.78 1.23
N TRP A 133 -6.34 6.52 0.82
CA TRP A 133 -6.36 6.14 -0.58
C TRP A 133 -7.61 6.60 -1.33
N LYS A 134 -8.74 6.76 -0.64
CA LYS A 134 -9.97 7.29 -1.25
C LYS A 134 -9.79 8.73 -1.71
N ASP A 135 -9.28 9.57 -0.82
CA ASP A 135 -9.05 10.99 -1.11
C ASP A 135 -7.95 11.15 -2.14
N PHE A 136 -6.88 10.35 -2.05
CA PHE A 136 -5.84 10.31 -3.08
C PHE A 136 -6.42 9.94 -4.45
N ALA A 137 -7.23 8.88 -4.54
CA ALA A 137 -7.85 8.46 -5.79
C ALA A 137 -8.73 9.56 -6.38
N ALA A 138 -9.60 10.16 -5.57
CA ALA A 138 -10.49 11.24 -6.00
C ALA A 138 -9.71 12.46 -6.53
N ARG A 139 -8.68 12.91 -5.81
CA ARG A 139 -7.83 14.05 -6.20
C ARG A 139 -7.06 13.81 -7.50
N ASN A 140 -6.81 12.55 -7.86
CA ASN A 140 -6.07 12.17 -9.07
C ASN A 140 -6.96 11.60 -10.19
N GLY A 141 -8.29 11.71 -10.07
CA GLY A 141 -9.24 11.24 -11.10
C GLY A 141 -9.27 9.72 -11.27
N ILE A 142 -8.91 8.95 -10.24
CA ILE A 142 -8.96 7.49 -10.24
C ILE A 142 -10.35 7.06 -9.75
N GLY A 143 -11.11 6.37 -10.62
CA GLY A 143 -12.40 5.80 -10.26
C GLY A 143 -12.28 4.71 -9.19
N LEU A 144 -13.11 4.81 -8.16
CA LEU A 144 -13.21 3.81 -7.09
C LEU A 144 -14.30 2.78 -7.41
N PRO A 145 -14.11 1.50 -7.09
CA PRO A 145 -15.14 0.49 -7.26
C PRO A 145 -16.28 0.67 -6.25
N GLU A 146 -17.45 0.12 -6.57
CA GLU A 146 -18.58 0.08 -5.65
C GLU A 146 -18.23 -0.69 -4.37
N GLY A 147 -18.70 -0.21 -3.22
CA GLY A 147 -18.47 -0.86 -1.92
C GLY A 147 -17.06 -0.70 -1.34
N VAL A 148 -16.18 0.10 -1.96
CA VAL A 148 -14.81 0.37 -1.45
C VAL A 148 -14.80 0.88 0.01
N ASP A 149 -15.88 1.52 0.43
CA ASP A 149 -16.04 2.06 1.79
C ASP A 149 -15.96 1.00 2.88
N ARG A 150 -16.19 -0.27 2.54
CA ARG A 150 -16.06 -1.39 3.48
C ARG A 150 -14.68 -1.48 4.12
N PHE A 151 -13.62 -1.02 3.44
CA PHE A 151 -12.27 -1.02 3.99
C PHE A 151 -12.04 0.06 5.06
N TRP A 152 -12.90 1.07 5.14
CA TRP A 152 -12.85 2.12 6.17
C TRP A 152 -13.98 2.00 7.21
N ALA A 153 -14.84 0.99 7.09
CA ALA A 153 -15.89 0.74 8.06
C ALA A 153 -15.28 0.26 9.40
N ALA A 154 -15.51 1.03 10.47
CA ALA A 154 -15.25 0.60 11.84
C ALA A 154 -16.15 -0.58 12.21
N GLU A 155 -15.67 -1.45 13.11
CA GLU A 155 -16.50 -2.35 13.91
C GLU A 155 -16.90 -1.70 15.23
#